data_AF-A0ABD5XXU4-F1
#
_entry.id   AF-A0ABD5XXU4-F1
#
_cell.length_a   1.000
_cell.length_b   1.000
_cell.length_c   1.000
_cell.angle_alpha   90.00
_cell.angle_beta   90.00
_cell.angle_gamma   90.00
#
_symmetry.space_group_name_H-M   'P 1'
#
loop_
_entity.id
_entity.type
_entity.pdbx_description
1 polymer ?
#
loop_
_entity_poly.entity_id
_entity_poly.type
_entity_poly.pdbx_seq_one_letter_code
_entity_poly.pdbx_strand_id
1 'polypeptide(L)' 'MAELSKGDVRFIACEKSMQAAGLTIDDIHDAAETAPTSVGVLTALQDEGYRYIKVP' A
#
# COMPACT_ATOMS: atom_id res chain seq x y z
N MET A 1 -8.32 6.66 7.02
CA MET A 1 -7.86 6.69 5.61
C MET A 1 -8.45 7.89 4.88
N ALA A 2 -9.77 8.06 4.84
CA ALA A 2 -10.45 9.14 4.11
C ALA A 2 -9.99 10.59 4.38
N GLU A 3 -9.49 10.91 5.57
CA GLU A 3 -8.93 12.25 5.85
C GLU A 3 -7.48 12.40 5.35
N LEU A 4 -6.65 11.37 5.57
CA LEU A 4 -5.26 11.34 5.15
C LEU A 4 -5.09 11.25 3.63
N SER A 5 -6.01 10.55 2.95
CA SER A 5 -6.00 10.40 1.49
C SER A 5 -6.36 11.69 0.73
N LYS A 6 -6.82 12.74 1.44
CA LYS A 6 -7.04 14.07 0.85
C LYS A 6 -5.76 14.92 0.83
N GLY A 7 -4.69 14.46 1.48
CA GLY A 7 -3.38 15.10 1.50
C GLY A 7 -2.33 14.23 0.80
N ASP A 8 -1.09 14.26 1.30
CA ASP A 8 0.08 13.66 0.65
C ASP A 8 0.29 12.17 0.98
N VAL A 9 -0.72 11.48 1.53
CA VAL A 9 -0.59 10.08 1.95
C VAL A 9 -1.21 9.14 0.92
N ARG A 10 -0.36 8.30 0.32
CA ARG A 10 -0.78 7.20 -0.55
C ARG A 10 -0.87 5.89 0.21
N PHE A 11 -1.98 5.17 0.04
CA PHE A 11 -2.18 3.83 0.60
C PHE A 11 -2.03 2.80 -0.50
N ILE A 12 -1.21 1.77 -0.26
CA ILE A 12 -0.93 0.70 -1.24
C ILE A 12 -1.19 -0.66 -0.59
N ALA A 13 -2.12 -1.42 -1.17
CA ALA A 13 -2.44 -2.78 -0.78
C ALA A 13 -1.65 -3.80 -1.62
N CYS A 14 -1.15 -4.84 -0.98
CA CYS A 14 -0.39 -5.91 -1.63
C CYS A 14 -1.34 -6.98 -2.18
N GLU A 15 -1.40 -7.14 -3.51
CA GLU A 15 -2.29 -8.11 -4.17
C GLU A 15 -2.03 -9.54 -3.72
N LYS A 16 -0.76 -9.93 -3.59
CA LYS A 16 -0.40 -11.27 -3.09
C LYS A 16 -0.95 -11.53 -1.69
N SER A 17 -0.93 -10.52 -0.82
CA SER A 17 -1.47 -10.64 0.54
C SER A 17 -3.00 -10.66 0.54
N MET A 18 -3.63 -9.85 -0.30
CA MET A 18 -5.08 -9.85 -0.48
C MET A 18 -5.56 -11.22 -0.97
N GLN A 19 -4.94 -11.77 -2.01
CA GLN A 19 -5.26 -13.09 -2.53
C GLN A 19 -5.12 -14.18 -1.47
N ALA A 20 -4.05 -14.16 -0.68
CA ALA A 20 -3.84 -15.12 0.41
C ALA A 20 -4.91 -15.00 1.52
N ALA A 21 -5.46 -13.81 1.72
CA ALA A 21 -6.56 -13.53 2.64
C ALA A 21 -7.96 -13.76 2.03
N GLY A 22 -8.05 -14.13 0.74
CA GLY A 22 -9.32 -14.26 0.02
C GLY A 22 -10.02 -12.92 -0.24
N LEU A 23 -9.29 -11.81 -0.23
CA LEU A 23 -9.81 -10.46 -0.44
C LEU A 23 -9.66 -10.04 -1.90
N THR A 24 -10.57 -9.18 -2.32
CA THR A 24 -10.64 -8.57 -3.65
C THR A 24 -10.51 -7.05 -3.55
N ILE A 25 -10.49 -6.36 -4.69
CA ILE A 25 -10.45 -4.90 -4.75
C ILE A 25 -11.67 -4.25 -4.09
N ASP A 26 -12.83 -4.93 -4.15
CA ASP A 26 -14.07 -4.43 -3.56
C ASP A 26 -14.07 -4.52 -2.02
N ASP A 27 -13.11 -5.26 -1.45
CA ASP A 27 -12.94 -5.42 0.00
C ASP A 27 -11.99 -4.37 0.61
N ILE A 28 -11.36 -3.51 -0.21
CA ILE A 28 -10.46 -2.46 0.26
C ILE A 28 -11.08 -1.07 0.07
N HIS A 29 -10.62 -0.11 0.86
CA HIS A 29 -11.11 1.26 0.78
C HIS A 29 -10.68 1.91 -0.55
N ASP A 30 -11.59 2.64 -1.21
CA ASP A 30 -11.39 3.32 -2.51
C ASP A 30 -10.15 4.24 -2.63
N ALA A 31 -9.56 4.62 -1.50
CA ALA A 31 -8.37 5.46 -1.46
C ALA A 31 -7.06 4.64 -1.52
N ALA A 32 -7.16 3.32 -1.51
CA ALA A 32 -6.04 2.41 -1.61
C ALA A 32 -5.85 1.97 -3.07
N GLU A 33 -4.62 2.12 -3.56
CA GLU A 33 -4.17 1.52 -4.80
C GLU A 33 -3.69 0.08 -4.53
N THR A 34 -3.66 -0.77 -5.54
CA THR A 34 -3.03 -2.09 -5.43
C THR A 34 -1.66 -2.12 -6.08
N ALA A 35 -0.80 -2.99 -5.58
CA ALA A 35 0.47 -3.34 -6.20
C ALA A 35 0.70 -4.85 -6.11
N PRO A 36 1.37 -5.47 -7.11
CA PRO A 36 1.63 -6.91 -7.10
C PRO A 36 2.33 -7.39 -5.82
N THR A 37 3.31 -6.61 -5.33
CA THR A 37 3.95 -6.84 -4.03
C THR A 37 4.26 -5.51 -3.34
N SER A 38 3.96 -5.40 -2.04
CA SER A 38 4.34 -4.22 -1.25
C SER A 38 5.84 -4.09 -1.03
N VAL A 39 6.56 -5.21 -0.95
CA VAL A 39 8.03 -5.22 -0.77
C VAL A 39 8.74 -4.57 -1.96
N GLY A 40 8.33 -4.88 -3.20
CA GLY A 40 8.93 -4.27 -4.38
C GLY A 40 8.72 -2.75 -4.42
N VAL A 41 7.53 -2.28 -4.05
CA VAL A 41 7.22 -0.85 -3.94
C VAL A 41 8.07 -0.17 -2.86
N LEU A 42 8.19 -0.79 -1.68
CA LEU A 42 9.01 -0.27 -0.59
C LEU A 42 10.49 -0.15 -0.97
N THR A 43 11.04 -1.12 -1.70
CA THR A 43 12.42 -1.05 -2.19
C THR A 43 12.59 0.09 -3.19
N ALA A 44 11.70 0.21 -4.18
CA ALA A 44 11.77 1.28 -5.18
C ALA A 44 11.69 2.68 -4.54
N LEU A 45 10.79 2.87 -3.58
CA LEU A 45 10.69 4.15 -2.86
C LEU A 45 11.94 4.43 -2.03
N GLN A 46 12.55 3.42 -1.40
CA GLN A 46 13.80 3.63 -0.68
C GLN A 46 14.95 4.01 -1.63
N ASP A 47 14.99 3.44 -2.84
CA ASP A 47 15.97 3.82 -3.87
C ASP A 47 15.76 5.27 -4.36
N GLU A 48 14.52 5.78 -4.33
CA GLU A 48 14.19 7.19 -4.58
C GLU A 48 14.55 8.13 -3.42
N GLY A 49 15.05 7.59 -2.29
CA GLY A 49 15.48 8.35 -1.12
C GLY A 49 14.43 8.45 -0.01
N TYR A 50 13.31 7.74 -0.11
CA TYR A 50 12.34 7.68 0.98
C TYR A 50 12.89 6.88 2.16
N ARG A 51 12.54 7.30 3.37
CA ARG A 51 12.92 6.57 4.59
C ARG A 51 11.89 5.52 4.92
N TYR A 52 12.37 4.32 5.23
CA TYR A 52 11.52 3.24 5.73
C TYR A 52 11.22 3.42 7.22
N ILE A 53 9.93 3.42 7.56
CA ILE A 53 9.43 3.41 8.93
C ILE A 53 8.62 2.12 9.10
N LYS A 54 9.09 1.23 9.99
CA LYS A 54 8.35 0.06 10.41
C LYS A 54 7.64 0.36 11.72
N VAL A 55 6.32 0.38 11.70
CA VAL A 55 5.49 0.45 12.90
C VAL A 55 5.26 -0.97 13.48
N PRO A 56 5.24 -1.13 14.82
CA PRO A 56 4.93 -2.40 15.48
C PRO A 56 3.54 -2.93 15.14
#